data_AF-A0A6A0QVT2-F1
#
_entry.id   AF-A0A6A0QVT2-F1
#
_cell.length_a   1.000
_cell.length_b   1.000
_cell.length_c   1.000
_cell.angle_alpha   90.00
_cell.angle_beta   90.00
_cell.angle_gamma   90.00
#
_symmetry.space_group_name_H-M   'P 1'
#
loop_
_entity.id
_entity.type
_entity.pdbx_description
1 polymer ?
#
loop_
_entity_poly.entity_id
_entity_poly.type
_entity_poly.pdbx_seq_one_letter_code
_entity_poly.pdbx_strand_id
1 'polypeptide(L)' 'MADFHSLRVTYISALVGSGASVKEAQLLARHSDPGLTIQIYTRTSLLDLGRVLNSMPETPVTTPEKSHRTRGTCV' A
#
# COMPACT_ATOMS: atom_id res chain seq x y z
N MET A 1 -26.34 -10.42 -19.77
CA MET A 1 -25.48 -11.55 -20.15
C MET A 1 -24.06 -11.16 -19.85
N ALA A 2 -23.29 -11.98 -19.14
CA ALA A 2 -21.88 -11.69 -18.87
C ALA A 2 -21.03 -12.20 -20.05
N ASP A 3 -20.21 -11.32 -20.62
CA ASP A 3 -19.28 -11.65 -21.70
C ASP A 3 -17.86 -11.94 -21.17
N PHE A 4 -16.94 -12.32 -22.06
CA PHE A 4 -15.56 -12.59 -21.69
C PHE A 4 -14.83 -11.39 -21.08
N HIS A 5 -15.21 -10.18 -21.50
CA HIS A 5 -14.65 -8.96 -20.94
C HIS A 5 -15.06 -8.80 -19.48
N SER A 6 -16.33 -9.01 -19.17
CA SER A 6 -16.89 -8.99 -17.82
C SER A 6 -16.20 -10.01 -16.91
N LEU A 7 -15.99 -11.24 -17.39
CA LEU A 7 -15.28 -12.28 -16.64
C LEU A 7 -13.82 -11.90 -16.34
N ARG A 8 -13.14 -11.28 -17.31
CA ARG A 8 -11.77 -10.81 -17.13
C ARG A 8 -11.67 -9.71 -16.07
N VAL A 9 -12.61 -8.77 -16.08
CA VAL A 9 -12.70 -7.73 -15.06
C VAL A 9 -12.89 -8.35 -13.68
N THR A 10 -13.87 -9.24 -13.52
CA THR A 10 -14.14 -9.89 -12.25
C THR A 10 -12.95 -10.71 -11.74
N TYR A 11 -12.28 -11.48 -12.62
CA TYR A 11 -11.12 -12.28 -12.26
C TYR A 11 -9.96 -11.41 -11.74
N ILE A 12 -9.59 -10.35 -12.48
CA ILE A 12 -8.45 -9.49 -12.09
C ILE A 12 -8.80 -8.69 -10.83
N SER A 13 -10.04 -8.20 -10.70
CA SER A 13 -10.49 -7.51 -9.48
C SER A 13 -10.47 -8.43 -8.25
N ALA A 14 -10.80 -9.72 -8.40
CA ALA A 14 -10.72 -10.68 -7.30
C ALA A 14 -9.25 -10.94 -6.87
N LEU A 15 -8.31 -11.03 -7.82
CA LEU A 15 -6.88 -11.16 -7.52
C LEU A 15 -6.34 -9.97 -6.75
N VAL A 16 -6.70 -8.75 -7.15
CA VAL A 16 -6.28 -7.54 -6.42
C VAL A 16 -6.92 -7.52 -5.02
N GLY A 17 -8.20 -7.90 -4.91
CA GLY A 17 -8.91 -7.98 -3.64
C GLY A 17 -8.35 -9.02 -2.67
N SER A 18 -7.66 -10.06 -3.15
CA SER A 18 -6.95 -11.02 -2.29
C SER A 18 -5.61 -10.49 -1.75
N GLY A 19 -5.21 -9.27 -2.12
CA GLY A 19 -3.93 -8.68 -1.75
C GLY A 19 -2.76 -9.11 -2.63
N ALA A 20 -3.01 -9.69 -3.81
CA ALA A 20 -1.95 -9.99 -4.75
C ALA A 20 -1.25 -8.70 -5.20
N SER A 21 0.07 -8.75 -5.36
CA SER A 21 0.82 -7.63 -5.90
C SER A 21 0.43 -7.34 -7.35
N VAL A 22 0.67 -6.11 -7.79
CA VAL A 22 0.42 -5.70 -9.19
C VAL A 22 1.17 -6.61 -10.17
N LYS A 23 2.38 -7.07 -9.81
CA LYS A 23 3.19 -7.93 -10.68
C LYS A 23 2.58 -9.32 -10.82
N GLU A 24 2.08 -9.91 -9.73
CA GLU A 24 1.40 -11.21 -9.77
C GLU A 24 0.11 -11.12 -10.58
N ALA A 25 -0.71 -10.09 -10.33
CA ALA A 25 -1.92 -9.84 -11.10
C ALA A 25 -1.62 -9.64 -12.60
N GLN A 26 -0.55 -8.92 -12.94
CA GLN A 26 -0.12 -8.72 -14.33
C GLN A 26 0.27 -10.04 -15.01
N LEU A 27 1.05 -10.88 -14.33
CA LEU A 27 1.51 -12.17 -14.85
C LEU A 27 0.32 -13.14 -15.04
N LEU A 28 -0.58 -13.21 -14.06
CA LEU A 28 -1.79 -14.03 -14.12
C LEU A 28 -2.76 -13.56 -15.21
N ALA A 29 -2.86 -12.24 -15.42
CA ALA A 29 -3.68 -11.64 -16.47
C ALA A 29 -3.01 -11.66 -17.87
N ARG A 30 -1.75 -12.10 -17.95
CA ARG A 30 -0.89 -12.09 -19.16
C ARG A 30 -0.80 -10.71 -19.81
N HIS A 31 -0.75 -9.67 -18.99
CA HIS A 31 -0.60 -8.30 -19.46
C HIS A 31 0.86 -7.97 -19.75
N SER A 32 1.14 -7.45 -20.94
CA SER A 32 2.46 -6.92 -21.28
C SER A 32 2.76 -5.61 -20.56
N ASP A 33 1.73 -4.78 -20.33
CA ASP A 33 1.84 -3.47 -19.67
C ASP A 33 1.18 -3.49 -18.27
N PRO A 34 1.88 -3.10 -17.19
CA PRO A 34 1.28 -2.92 -15.87
C PRO A 34 0.14 -1.89 -15.82
N GLY A 35 0.14 -0.89 -16.71
CA GLY A 35 -0.91 0.13 -16.80
C GLY A 35 -2.31 -0.46 -17.04
N LEU A 36 -2.39 -1.55 -17.80
CA LEU A 36 -3.63 -2.29 -18.05
C LEU A 36 -4.16 -2.99 -16.80
N THR A 37 -3.29 -3.31 -15.85
CA THR A 37 -3.66 -3.99 -14.58
C THR A 37 -4.10 -2.97 -13.52
N ILE A 38 -3.35 -1.87 -13.40
CA ILE A 38 -3.58 -0.84 -12.38
C ILE A 38 -4.82 -0.01 -12.72
N GLN A 39 -4.88 0.64 -13.89
CA GLN A 39 -5.91 1.66 -14.13
C GLN A 39 -7.35 1.12 -14.09
N ILE A 40 -7.55 -0.12 -14.56
CA ILE A 40 -8.90 -0.64 -14.82
C ILE A 40 -9.39 -1.52 -13.67
N TYR A 41 -8.47 -2.23 -12.97
CA TYR A 41 -8.87 -3.31 -12.07
C TYR A 41 -8.49 -3.10 -10.60
N THR A 42 -7.57 -2.19 -10.28
CA THR A 42 -7.22 -1.93 -8.87
C THR A 42 -8.23 -0.97 -8.25
N ARG A 43 -9.26 -1.54 -7.62
CA ARG A 43 -10.25 -0.81 -6.83
C ARG A 43 -9.83 -0.88 -5.36
N THR A 44 -9.09 0.12 -4.88
CA THR A 44 -8.66 0.18 -3.48
C THR A 44 -9.83 0.62 -2.59
N SER A 45 -10.10 -0.15 -1.53
CA SER A 45 -11.09 0.21 -0.51
C SER A 45 -10.46 1.12 0.56
N LEU A 46 -11.28 1.99 1.19
CA LEU A 46 -10.84 2.81 2.33
C LEU A 46 -10.31 1.95 3.50
N LEU A 47 -10.86 0.75 3.66
CA LEU A 47 -10.40 -0.21 4.67
C LEU A 47 -8.96 -0.68 4.41
N ASP A 48 -8.59 -0.92 3.15
CA ASP A 48 -7.22 -1.31 2.78
C ASP A 48 -6.25 -0.16 3.02
N LEU A 49 -6.64 1.08 2.69
CA LEU A 49 -5.82 2.25 2.98
C LEU A 49 -5.57 2.39 4.48
N GLY A 50 -6.60 2.23 5.31
CA GLY A 50 -6.46 2.23 6.76
C GLY A 50 -5.54 1.12 7.29
N ARG A 51 -5.64 -0.10 6.74
CA ARG A 51 -4.72 -1.20 7.10
C ARG A 51 -3.27 -0.88 6.76
N VAL A 52 -3.01 -0.35 5.57
CA VAL A 52 -1.66 0.04 5.14
C VAL A 52 -1.10 1.09 6.11
N LEU A 53 -1.89 2.13 6.42
CA LEU A 53 -1.49 3.16 7.38
C LEU A 53 -1.16 2.56 8.76
N ASN A 54 -2.02 1.67 9.27
CA ASN A 54 -1.82 1.01 10.57
C ASN A 54 -0.64 0.03 10.58
N SER A 55 -0.23 -0.49 9.41
CA SER A 55 0.89 -1.43 9.30
C SER A 55 2.25 -0.73 9.18
N MET A 56 2.27 0.59 8.98
CA MET A 56 3.53 1.33 8.88
C MET A 56 4.24 1.34 10.24
N PRO A 57 5.57 1.12 10.27
CA PRO A 57 6.33 1.21 11.51
C PRO A 57 6.31 2.64 12.04
N GLU A 58 6.08 2.82 13.33
CA GLU A 58 6.18 4.12 13.97
C GLU A 58 7.63 4.62 13.88
N THR A 59 7.83 5.77 13.22
CA THR A 59 9.13 6.42 13.21
C THR A 59 9.41 6.99 14.60
N PRO A 60 10.55 6.67 15.24
CA PRO A 60 10.86 7.21 16.55
C PRO A 60 11.00 8.73 16.45
N VAL A 61 10.02 9.45 17.01
CA VAL A 61 10.13 10.89 17.24
C VAL A 61 11.24 11.09 18.26
N THR A 62 12.38 11.60 17.80
CA THR A 62 13.39 12.17 18.70
C THR A 62 12.80 13.46 19.27
N THR A 63 12.17 13.34 20.44
CA THR A 63 11.83 14.54 21.22
C THR A 63 13.17 15.19 21.60
N PRO A 64 13.42 16.47 21.27
CA PRO A 64 14.69 17.10 21.63
C PRO A 64 14.82 17.09 23.15
N GLU A 65 15.80 16.34 23.63
CA GLU A 65 16.20 16.28 25.03
C GLU A 65 16.50 17.69 25.51
N LYS A 66 15.72 18.17 26.49
CA LYS A 66 15.97 19.46 27.15
C LYS A 66 17.36 19.38 27.79
N SER A 67 18.34 20.02 27.16
CA SER A 67 19.67 20.21 27.72
C SER A 67 19.55 20.94 29.06
N HIS A 68 19.59 20.16 30.15
CA HIS A 68 19.83 20.69 31.48
C HIS A 68 21.26 21.22 31.53
N ARG A 69 21.43 22.50 31.14
CA ARG A 69 22.67 23.24 31.34
C ARG A 69 22.80 23.57 32.83
N THR A 70 23.26 22.58 33.60
CA THR A 70 23.59 22.76 35.01
C THR A 70 24.78 23.70 35.12
N ARG A 71 24.61 24.74 35.94
CA ARG A 71 25.65 25.68 36.35
C ARG A 71 26.71 24.92 37.16
N GLY A 72 27.94 24.86 36.67
CA GLY A 72 29.14 24.56 37.47
C GLY A 72 30.05 25.78 37.37
N THR A 73 30.15 26.65 38.38
CA THR A 73 30.78 26.50 39.71
C THR A 73 32.31 26.48 39.62
N CYS A 74 32.86 27.61 40.08
CA CYS A 74 34.21 27.95 40.52
C CYS A 74 35.32 26.89 40.48
N VAL A 75 36.46 27.28 39.90
CA VAL A 75 37.82 27.01 40.41
C VAL A 75 38.58 28.33 40.41
#